data_AF-A0A916QPC6-F1
#
_entry.id   AF-A0A916QPC6-F1
#
_cell.length_a   1.000
_cell.length_b   1.000
_cell.length_c   1.000
_cell.angle_alpha   90.00
_cell.angle_beta   90.00
_cell.angle_gamma   90.00
#
_symmetry.space_group_name_H-M   'P 1'
#
loop_
_entity.id
_entity.type
_entity.pdbx_description
1 polymer ?
#
loop_
_entity_poly.entity_id
_entity_poly.type
_entity_poly.pdbx_seq_one_letter_code
_entity_poly.pdbx_strand_id
1 'polypeptide(L)'
;MELQDFLRTDLKYDVKTLADDENLTREIQAILVDLNMLNPPVDGIFGPLTTAALHRFQVDQKSGEAGYLGEKTTKKLLRPKKQIFRLPQLSSKLKKILFLSLDPFNLLN
;
A
#
# COMPACT_ATOMS: atom_id res chain seq x y z
N MET A 1 -14.67 6.10 -5.51
CA MET A 1 -13.97 5.28 -6.53
C MET A 1 -13.02 4.35 -5.80
N GLU A 2 -12.70 3.16 -6.33
CA GLU A 2 -11.68 2.28 -5.74
C GLU A 2 -10.45 2.19 -6.64
N LEU A 3 -9.28 1.86 -6.08
CA LEU A 3 -8.06 1.69 -6.90
C LEU A 3 -8.24 0.64 -8.00
N GLN A 4 -8.99 -0.43 -7.74
CA GLN A 4 -9.20 -1.52 -8.70
C GLN A 4 -9.97 -1.09 -9.96
N ASP A 5 -10.76 -0.01 -9.90
CA ASP A 5 -11.55 0.49 -11.03
C ASP A 5 -10.68 1.08 -12.16
N PHE A 6 -9.44 1.44 -11.86
CA PHE A 6 -8.45 1.89 -12.84
C PHE A 6 -7.83 0.73 -13.63
N LEU A 7 -8.05 -0.52 -13.22
CA LEU A 7 -7.52 -1.68 -13.92
C LEU A 7 -8.34 -1.95 -15.19
N ARG A 8 -7.65 -2.14 -16.32
CA ARG A 8 -8.27 -2.43 -17.63
C ARG A 8 -9.16 -1.29 -18.13
N THR A 9 -8.95 -0.07 -17.64
CA THR A 9 -9.62 1.16 -18.08
C THR A 9 -8.59 2.19 -18.55
N ASP A 10 -9.05 3.22 -19.25
CA ASP A 10 -8.26 4.39 -19.66
C ASP A 10 -8.46 5.59 -18.72
N LEU A 11 -9.08 5.36 -17.55
CA LEU A 11 -9.32 6.36 -16.53
C LEU A 11 -8.01 6.98 -16.04
N LYS A 12 -8.01 8.31 -15.92
CA LYS A 12 -6.89 9.09 -15.40
C LYS A 12 -7.42 10.13 -14.44
N TYR A 13 -6.97 10.07 -13.20
CA TYR A 13 -7.34 11.02 -12.17
C TYR A 13 -6.13 11.90 -11.89
N ASP A 14 -6.27 13.21 -12.10
CA ASP A 14 -5.26 14.17 -11.69
C ASP A 14 -5.23 14.31 -10.15
N VAL A 15 -4.20 14.99 -9.64
CA VAL A 15 -4.05 15.21 -8.20
C VAL A 15 -5.27 15.89 -7.57
N LYS A 16 -5.93 16.80 -8.31
CA LYS A 16 -7.12 17.48 -7.82
C LYS A 16 -8.29 16.51 -7.62
N THR A 17 -8.56 15.67 -8.61
CA THR A 17 -9.65 14.69 -8.55
C THR A 17 -9.39 13.65 -7.47
N LEU A 18 -8.13 13.27 -7.25
CA LEU A 18 -7.74 12.41 -6.13
C LEU A 18 -8.05 13.08 -4.79
N ALA A 19 -7.71 14.38 -4.64
CA ALA A 19 -8.00 15.15 -3.42
C ALA A 19 -9.49 15.29 -3.11
N ASP A 20 -10.33 15.30 -4.15
CA ASP A 20 -11.79 15.37 -4.03
C ASP A 20 -12.41 14.01 -3.64
N ASP A 21 -11.69 12.88 -3.73
CA ASP A 21 -12.13 11.54 -3.29
C ASP A 21 -11.34 11.07 -2.05
N GLU A 22 -11.91 11.30 -0.87
CA GLU A 22 -11.29 10.95 0.41
C GLU A 22 -11.01 9.44 0.53
N ASN A 23 -11.94 8.59 0.07
CA ASN A 23 -11.79 7.14 0.20
C ASN A 23 -10.62 6.63 -0.67
N LEU A 24 -10.57 7.07 -1.93
CA LEU A 24 -9.46 6.75 -2.83
C LEU A 24 -8.14 7.32 -2.31
N THR A 25 -8.16 8.51 -1.73
CA THR A 25 -6.98 9.11 -1.08
C THR A 25 -6.47 8.23 0.06
N ARG A 26 -7.36 7.77 0.95
CA ARG A 26 -6.99 6.90 2.07
C ARG A 26 -6.37 5.58 1.59
N GLU A 27 -6.90 4.98 0.53
CA GLU A 27 -6.34 3.77 -0.08
C GLU A 27 -4.90 4.01 -0.59
N ILE A 28 -4.68 5.09 -1.34
CA ILE A 28 -3.37 5.44 -1.87
C ILE A 28 -2.38 5.71 -0.72
N GLN A 29 -2.80 6.49 0.28
CA GLN A 29 -1.98 6.79 1.44
C GLN A 29 -1.61 5.53 2.21
N ALA A 30 -2.54 4.60 2.45
CA ALA A 30 -2.28 3.35 3.15
C ALA A 30 -1.19 2.52 2.43
N ILE A 31 -1.30 2.38 1.11
CA ILE A 31 -0.29 1.67 0.32
C ILE A 31 1.06 2.39 0.38
N LEU A 32 1.09 3.72 0.26
CA LEU A 32 2.33 4.48 0.34
C LEU A 32 2.98 4.40 1.74
N VAL A 33 2.18 4.32 2.80
CA VAL A 33 2.66 4.08 4.18
C VAL A 33 3.26 2.68 4.30
N ASP A 34 2.57 1.65 3.80
CA ASP A 34 3.06 0.27 3.79
C ASP A 34 4.36 0.10 2.98
N LEU A 35 4.56 0.95 1.97
CA LEU A 35 5.78 1.02 1.17
C LEU A 35 6.88 1.91 1.80
N ASN A 36 6.66 2.45 3.00
CA ASN A 36 7.54 3.41 3.67
C ASN A 36 7.83 4.68 2.85
N MET A 37 6.92 5.07 1.96
CA MET A 37 7.02 6.27 1.11
C MET A 37 6.24 7.47 1.65
N LEU A 38 5.33 7.23 2.59
CA LEU A 38 4.57 8.24 3.32
C LEU A 38 4.59 7.90 4.81
N ASN A 39 4.68 8.90 5.68
CA ASN A 39 4.57 8.69 7.12
C ASN A 39 3.10 8.65 7.54
N PRO A 40 2.71 7.81 8.52
CA PRO A 40 1.37 7.87 9.10
C PRO A 40 1.11 9.24 9.77
N PRO A 41 -0.16 9.64 9.97
CA PRO A 41 -1.39 8.86 9.78
C PRO A 41 -1.95 8.88 8.33
N VAL A 42 -2.85 7.94 8.05
CA VAL A 42 -3.73 7.98 6.86
C VAL A 42 -4.91 8.90 7.20
N ASP A 43 -4.78 10.17 6.85
CA ASP A 43 -5.74 11.23 7.21
C ASP A 43 -6.83 11.45 6.15
N GLY A 44 -6.64 10.95 4.92
CA GLY A 44 -7.55 11.16 3.80
C GLY A 44 -7.35 12.49 3.07
N ILE A 45 -6.26 13.22 3.35
CA ILE A 45 -5.96 14.51 2.72
C ILE A 45 -4.87 14.32 1.66
N PHE A 46 -5.21 14.57 0.38
CA PHE A 46 -4.25 14.47 -0.71
C PHE A 46 -3.39 15.75 -0.83
N GLY A 47 -2.56 15.98 0.19
CA GLY A 47 -1.74 17.19 0.31
C GLY A 47 -0.38 17.10 -0.41
N PRO A 48 0.51 18.09 -0.18
CA PRO A 48 1.84 18.12 -0.77
C PRO A 48 2.70 16.90 -0.44
N LEU A 49 2.57 16.34 0.78
CA LEU A 49 3.31 15.15 1.20
C LEU A 49 2.85 13.91 0.43
N THR A 50 1.54 13.69 0.32
CA THR A 50 0.97 12.57 -0.47
C THR A 50 1.30 12.72 -1.94
N THR A 51 1.23 13.94 -2.48
CA THR A 51 1.61 14.24 -3.87
C THR A 51 3.08 13.91 -4.13
N ALA A 52 3.98 14.34 -3.25
CA ALA A 52 5.40 14.06 -3.36
C ALA A 52 5.69 12.55 -3.23
N ALA A 53 5.02 11.85 -2.32
CA ALA A 53 5.15 10.42 -2.13
C ALA A 53 4.67 9.62 -3.36
N LEU A 54 3.51 9.97 -3.91
CA LEU A 54 2.99 9.37 -5.14
C LEU A 54 3.93 9.62 -6.32
N HIS A 55 4.41 10.86 -6.50
CA HIS A 55 5.34 11.19 -7.56
C HIS A 55 6.65 10.38 -7.46
N ARG A 56 7.23 10.26 -6.26
CA ARG A 56 8.42 9.41 -6.01
C ARG A 56 8.13 7.95 -6.37
N PHE A 57 7.00 7.42 -5.94
CA PHE A 57 6.58 6.06 -6.28
C PHE A 57 6.49 5.85 -7.80
N GLN A 58 5.89 6.80 -8.51
CA GLN A 58 5.74 6.74 -9.97
C GLN A 58 7.08 6.77 -10.71
N VAL A 59 8.02 7.59 -10.23
CA VAL A 59 9.40 7.65 -10.74
C VAL A 59 10.13 6.34 -10.46
N ASP A 60 10.14 5.87 -9.22
CA ASP A 60 10.84 4.65 -8.79
C ASP A 60 10.33 3.41 -9.53
N GLN A 61 9.02 3.33 -9.71
CA GLN A 61 8.39 2.23 -10.43
C GLN A 61 8.37 2.45 -11.94
N LYS A 62 8.85 3.58 -12.47
CA LYS A 62 8.85 3.91 -13.91
C LYS A 62 7.44 3.80 -14.54
N SER A 63 6.41 4.38 -13.90
CA SER A 63 5.04 4.34 -14.43
C SER A 63 4.86 5.19 -15.68
N GLY A 64 5.60 6.30 -15.79
CA GLY A 64 5.43 7.29 -16.86
C GLY A 64 4.13 8.10 -16.73
N GLU A 65 3.50 8.09 -15.55
CA GLU A 65 2.23 8.76 -15.25
C GLU A 65 2.46 9.86 -14.21
N ALA A 66 3.44 10.73 -14.43
CA ALA A 66 3.73 11.79 -13.48
C ALA A 66 2.56 12.78 -13.39
N GLY A 67 2.03 12.99 -12.18
CA GLY A 67 0.98 13.98 -11.91
C GLY A 67 -0.46 13.49 -12.11
N TYR A 68 -0.67 12.23 -12.46
CA TYR A 68 -1.99 11.60 -12.46
C TYR A 68 -1.90 10.12 -12.06
N LEU A 69 -2.99 9.56 -11.59
CA LEU A 69 -3.15 8.13 -11.34
C LEU A 69 -3.93 7.50 -12.49
N GLY A 70 -3.33 6.48 -13.11
CA GLY A 70 -3.96 5.66 -14.14
C GLY A 70 -3.57 4.20 -14.00
N GLU A 71 -3.92 3.39 -14.99
CA GLU A 71 -3.77 1.93 -14.94
C GLU A 71 -2.34 1.49 -14.59
N LYS A 72 -1.29 2.15 -15.11
CA LYS A 72 0.10 1.69 -14.88
C LYS A 72 0.50 1.90 -13.44
N THR A 73 0.18 3.06 -12.86
CA THR A 73 0.45 3.38 -11.45
C THR A 73 -0.37 2.47 -10.55
N THR A 74 -1.65 2.29 -10.83
CA THR A 74 -2.54 1.38 -10.08
C THR A 74 -2.01 -0.04 -10.06
N LYS A 75 -1.63 -0.61 -11.23
CA LYS A 75 -1.03 -1.95 -11.32
C LYS A 75 0.23 -2.10 -10.45
N LYS A 76 0.96 -1.02 -10.23
CA LYS A 76 2.17 -1.01 -9.40
C LYS A 76 1.85 -0.87 -7.92
N LEU A 77 0.88 -0.02 -7.56
CA LEU A 77 0.41 0.14 -6.18
C LEU A 77 -0.19 -1.18 -5.66
N LEU A 78 -1.00 -1.85 -6.49
CA LEU A 78 -1.65 -3.12 -6.16
C LEU A 78 -0.73 -4.34 -6.29
N ARG A 79 0.50 -4.19 -6.80
CA ARG A 79 1.48 -5.28 -6.74
C ARG A 79 2.04 -5.32 -5.33
N PRO A 80 1.71 -6.34 -4.51
CA PRO A 80 2.35 -6.47 -3.23
C PRO A 80 3.86 -6.61 -3.46
N LYS A 81 4.65 -5.65 -2.96
CA LYS A 81 6.07 -5.91 -2.77
C LYS A 81 6.14 -7.04 -1.75
N LYS A 82 6.50 -8.23 -2.22
CA LYS A 82 6.86 -9.38 -1.40
C LYS A 82 8.19 -9.09 -0.70
N GLN A 83 8.24 -8.00 0.07
CA GLN A 83 9.41 -7.55 0.79
C GLN A 83 9.14 -7.80 2.26
N ILE A 84 9.30 -9.07 2.63
CA ILE A 84 9.92 -9.54 3.88
C ILE A 84 9.93 -8.46 4.96
N PHE A 85 8.78 -8.18 5.57
CA PHE A 85 8.70 -7.61 6.90
C PHE A 85 7.65 -8.40 7.67
N ARG A 86 8.06 -8.77 8.87
CA ARG A 86 7.58 -9.90 9.65
C ARG A 86 6.12 -9.68 10.05
N LEU A 87 5.33 -10.74 9.94
CA LEU A 87 4.05 -10.86 10.61
C LEU A 87 4.26 -10.49 12.10
N PRO A 88 3.38 -9.67 12.66
CA PRO A 88 2.33 -10.30 13.43
C PRO A 88 1.00 -9.98 12.79
N GLN A 89 0.54 -10.90 11.94
CA GLN A 89 -0.88 -11.07 11.66
C GLN A 89 -1.54 -11.36 13.01
N LEU A 90 -2.03 -10.31 13.66
CA LEU A 90 -2.72 -10.40 14.93
C LEU A 90 -3.95 -9.51 14.89
N SER A 91 -4.95 -10.04 14.21
CA SER A 91 -6.37 -9.78 14.45
C SER A 91 -7.14 -10.91 13.76
N SER A 92 -8.05 -11.66 14.36
CA SER A 92 -8.72 -11.47 15.66
C SER A 92 -9.32 -12.79 16.22
N LYS A 93 -8.90 -13.98 15.73
CA LYS A 93 -9.61 -15.24 16.09
C LYS A 93 -8.80 -16.51 16.36
N LEU A 94 -7.46 -16.57 16.19
CA LEU A 94 -6.76 -17.88 16.12
C LEU A 94 -5.41 -18.07 16.83
N LYS A 95 -4.97 -17.25 17.80
CA LYS A 95 -3.72 -17.54 18.55
C LYS A 95 -3.86 -18.37 19.84
N LYS A 96 -5.03 -18.95 20.12
CA LYS A 96 -5.18 -19.90 21.25
C LYS A 96 -4.49 -21.26 20.99
N ILE A 97 -4.08 -21.55 19.74
CA ILE A 97 -3.68 -22.89 19.31
C ILE A 97 -2.16 -23.06 19.11
N LEU A 98 -1.36 -21.98 18.99
CA LEU A 98 0.01 -22.11 18.48
C LEU A 98 1.15 -22.10 19.54
N PHE A 99 0.87 -21.87 20.83
CA PHE A 99 1.93 -21.76 21.86
C PHE A 99 2.14 -23.01 22.73
N LEU A 100 1.49 -24.14 22.41
CA LEU A 100 1.50 -25.36 23.22
C LEU A 100 2.35 -26.51 22.66
N SER A 101 3.21 -26.26 21.68
CA SER A 101 4.08 -27.33 21.13
C SER A 101 5.40 -26.79 20.58
N LEU A 102 6.26 -26.30 21.47
CA LEU A 102 7.67 -26.05 21.18
C LEU A 102 8.52 -26.85 22.17
N ASP A 103 8.80 -28.10 21.83
CA ASP A 103 10.01 -28.80 22.28
C ASP A 103 10.65 -29.54 21.09
N PRO A 104 11.43 -28.84 20.24
CA PRO A 104 12.26 -29.50 19.24
C PRO A 104 13.65 -29.79 19.81
N PHE A 105 13.93 -31.07 20.08
CA PHE A 105 15.28 -31.71 20.15
C PHE A 105 16.25 -31.11 21.20
N ASN A 106 16.52 -31.74 22.35
CA ASN A 106 17.16 -33.05 22.52
C ASN A 106 17.86 -33.59 21.25
N LEU A 107 19.09 -33.10 20.98
CA LEU A 107 20.21 -33.91 20.48
C LEU A 107 21.53 -33.11 20.61
N LEU A 108 22.54 -33.75 21.22
CA LEU A 108 23.98 -33.41 21.27
C LEU A 108 24.46 -32.43 22.37
N ASN A 109 24.48 -32.87 23.64
CA ASN A 109 25.66 -33.46 24.34
C ASN A 109 25.32 -33.68 25.82
#